data_AF-A0A966T960-F1
#
_entry.id   AF-A0A966T960-F1
#
_cell.length_a   1.000
_cell.length_b   1.000
_cell.length_c   1.000
_cell.angle_alpha   90.00
_cell.angle_beta   90.00
_cell.angle_gamma   90.00
#
_symmetry.space_group_name_H-M   'P 1'
#
loop_
_entity.id
_entity.type
_entity.pdbx_description
1 polymer ?
#
loop_
_entity_poly.entity_id
_entity_poly.type
_entity_poly.pdbx_seq_one_letter_code
_entity_poly.pdbx_strand_id
1 'polypeptide(L)'
;ATGGTPWQGGLGFSNPDNLAFDPAGNLWITTDRSSNANLDVFGNNSCWVLPRQGAAAGQALCFAIGPIDCELCGPCFDADGRTLFLAVQHPGETTGTRQGQAVEAQAHTLVDRSGRRFEQLRWVPLGSNWPSGVPGRPPRPGVVAISRRDGAQWLPGTN
;
A
#
# COMPACT_ATOMS: atom_id res chain seq x y z
N ALA A 1 0.54 1.31 -17.73
CA ALA A 1 1.26 0.34 -16.88
C ALA A 1 2.21 1.13 -15.99
N THR A 2 2.04 1.15 -14.66
CA THR A 2 2.98 1.88 -13.79
C THR A 2 3.15 1.22 -12.43
N GLY A 3 3.69 -0.01 -12.41
CA GLY A 3 4.42 -0.55 -11.26
C GLY A 3 5.88 -0.10 -11.28
N GLY A 4 6.09 1.22 -11.36
CA GLY A 4 7.40 1.87 -11.47
C GLY A 4 7.48 3.07 -10.54
N THR A 5 8.49 3.93 -10.67
CA THR A 5 8.64 5.13 -9.84
C THR A 5 7.40 6.03 -9.89
N PRO A 6 7.03 6.69 -8.78
CA PRO A 6 5.95 7.66 -8.79
C PRO A 6 6.21 8.77 -9.82
N TRP A 7 5.13 9.30 -10.39
CA TRP A 7 5.17 10.32 -11.43
C TRP A 7 4.10 11.38 -11.16
N GLN A 8 4.12 12.49 -11.91
CA GLN A 8 3.17 13.58 -11.68
C GLN A 8 1.71 13.12 -11.92
N GLY A 9 1.00 12.81 -10.83
CA GLY A 9 -0.41 12.36 -10.88
C GLY A 9 -0.61 10.86 -10.71
N GLY A 10 0.42 10.07 -10.39
CA GLY A 10 0.24 8.64 -10.13
C GLY A 10 1.22 8.06 -9.11
N LEU A 11 0.74 7.04 -8.39
CA LEU A 11 1.54 6.26 -7.45
C LEU A 11 2.45 5.28 -8.19
N GLY A 12 3.45 4.81 -7.45
CA GLY A 12 4.37 3.78 -7.86
C GLY A 12 4.58 2.78 -6.73
N PHE A 13 5.22 1.66 -7.02
CA PHE A 13 5.63 0.71 -5.99
C PHE A 13 6.99 0.10 -6.30
N SER A 14 7.63 -0.43 -5.27
CA SER A 14 8.86 -1.23 -5.35
C SER A 14 8.70 -2.48 -4.48
N ASN A 15 9.66 -3.40 -4.57
CA ASN A 15 9.74 -4.57 -3.70
C ASN A 15 8.41 -5.36 -3.60
N PRO A 16 7.81 -5.79 -4.73
CA PRO A 16 6.68 -6.70 -4.66
C PRO A 16 7.12 -7.98 -3.94
N ASP A 17 6.35 -8.41 -2.95
CA ASP A 17 6.62 -9.61 -2.17
C ASP A 17 5.52 -10.64 -2.41
N ASN A 18 4.39 -10.53 -1.72
CA ASN A 18 3.35 -11.55 -1.80
C ASN A 18 2.43 -11.32 -3.00
N LEU A 19 1.96 -12.44 -3.55
CA LEU A 19 1.03 -12.50 -4.66
C LEU A 19 -0.17 -13.37 -4.31
N ALA A 20 -1.37 -12.95 -4.71
CA ALA A 20 -2.58 -13.75 -4.63
C ALA A 20 -3.46 -13.53 -5.85
N PHE A 21 -4.25 -14.55 -6.22
CA PHE A 21 -5.35 -14.37 -7.14
C PHE A 21 -6.66 -14.31 -6.36
N ASP A 22 -7.53 -13.36 -6.72
CA ASP A 22 -8.91 -13.40 -6.26
C ASP A 22 -9.74 -14.42 -7.08
N PRO A 23 -10.96 -14.77 -6.67
CA PRO A 23 -11.80 -15.72 -7.41
C PRO A 23 -12.14 -15.30 -8.84
N ALA A 24 -12.05 -14.01 -9.18
CA ALA A 24 -12.24 -13.50 -10.54
C ALA A 24 -10.94 -13.56 -11.39
N GLY A 25 -9.82 -14.00 -10.78
CA GLY A 25 -8.53 -14.16 -11.42
C GLY A 25 -7.73 -12.87 -11.58
N ASN A 26 -8.06 -11.80 -10.84
CA ASN A 26 -7.21 -10.61 -10.78
C ASN A 26 -5.99 -10.90 -9.90
N LEU A 27 -4.84 -10.34 -10.27
CA LEU A 27 -3.59 -10.51 -9.50
C LEU A 27 -3.49 -9.41 -8.45
N TRP A 28 -3.31 -9.81 -7.21
CA TRP A 28 -3.06 -8.93 -6.07
C TRP A 28 -1.61 -9.03 -5.65
N ILE A 29 -1.00 -7.89 -5.38
CA ILE A 29 0.42 -7.75 -5.05
C ILE A 29 0.53 -6.94 -3.77
N THR A 30 1.34 -7.38 -2.83
CA THR A 30 1.74 -6.54 -1.70
C THR A 30 3.22 -6.21 -1.78
N THR A 31 3.64 -5.16 -1.08
CA THR A 31 5.04 -4.71 -1.09
C THR A 31 5.68 -4.85 0.28
N ASP A 32 6.96 -5.22 0.27
CA ASP A 32 7.87 -5.19 1.42
C ASP A 32 9.13 -4.39 1.10
N ARG A 33 8.99 -3.07 1.14
CA ARG A 33 10.16 -2.20 1.19
C ARG A 33 10.63 -2.05 2.63
N SER A 34 11.94 -1.97 2.79
CA SER A 34 12.56 -1.44 4.00
C SER A 34 12.55 0.08 4.01
N SER A 35 12.74 0.65 5.21
CA SER A 35 12.97 2.08 5.41
C SER A 35 14.34 2.47 4.85
N ASN A 36 14.36 2.94 3.61
CA ASN A 36 15.54 3.38 2.89
C ASN A 36 15.20 4.70 2.19
N ALA A 37 16.02 5.74 2.37
CA ALA A 37 15.80 7.07 1.80
C ALA A 37 15.58 7.06 0.27
N ASN A 38 16.22 6.13 -0.45
CA ASN A 38 16.04 5.99 -1.90
C ASN A 38 14.66 5.43 -2.29
N LEU A 39 13.97 4.76 -1.35
CA LEU A 39 12.67 4.12 -1.55
C LEU A 39 11.52 4.91 -0.91
N ASP A 40 11.80 5.93 -0.10
CA ASP A 40 10.76 6.77 0.53
C ASP A 40 9.90 7.53 -0.49
N VAL A 41 10.42 7.67 -1.71
CA VAL A 41 9.68 8.18 -2.86
C VAL A 41 8.37 7.41 -3.08
N PHE A 42 8.34 6.11 -2.79
CA PHE A 42 7.16 5.24 -2.95
C PHE A 42 6.13 5.36 -1.81
N GLY A 43 6.45 6.04 -0.70
CA GLY A 43 5.57 6.12 0.47
C GLY A 43 5.53 4.80 1.25
N ASN A 44 4.49 4.54 2.04
CA ASN A 44 4.40 3.30 2.82
C ASN A 44 4.19 2.06 1.93
N ASN A 45 4.46 0.88 2.47
CA ASN A 45 4.09 -0.37 1.81
C ASN A 45 2.59 -0.43 1.49
N SER A 46 2.25 -1.09 0.40
CA SER A 46 0.93 -0.98 -0.22
C SER A 46 0.49 -2.30 -0.86
N CYS A 47 -0.82 -2.40 -1.07
CA CYS A 47 -1.47 -3.51 -1.75
C CYS A 47 -2.04 -2.99 -3.07
N TRP A 48 -1.78 -3.73 -4.14
CA TRP A 48 -2.11 -3.38 -5.51
C TRP A 48 -2.93 -4.50 -6.14
N VAL A 49 -3.81 -4.13 -7.07
CA VAL A 49 -4.55 -5.07 -7.91
C VAL A 49 -4.23 -4.81 -9.37
N LEU A 50 -4.00 -5.88 -10.11
CA LEU A 50 -3.89 -5.90 -11.56
C LEU A 50 -5.15 -6.61 -12.08
N PRO A 51 -6.13 -5.86 -12.59
CA PRO A 51 -7.30 -6.46 -13.20
C PRO A 51 -6.90 -7.37 -14.35
N ARG A 52 -7.54 -8.54 -14.44
CA ARG A 52 -7.31 -9.48 -15.53
C ARG A 52 -7.97 -9.01 -16.83
N GLN A 53 -9.12 -8.34 -16.72
CA GLN A 53 -9.98 -7.96 -17.85
C GLN A 53 -10.44 -6.49 -17.73
N GLY A 54 -11.10 -5.99 -18.78
CA GLY A 54 -11.62 -4.63 -18.85
C GLY A 54 -10.58 -3.57 -19.25
N ALA A 55 -10.98 -2.30 -19.26
CA ALA A 55 -10.14 -1.19 -19.70
C ALA A 55 -8.85 -1.01 -18.88
N ALA A 56 -8.85 -1.49 -17.63
CA ALA A 56 -7.71 -1.45 -16.73
C ALA A 56 -6.89 -2.75 -16.73
N ALA A 57 -7.14 -3.69 -17.65
CA ALA A 57 -6.43 -4.97 -17.69
C ALA A 57 -4.91 -4.79 -17.74
N GLY A 58 -4.18 -5.51 -16.86
CA GLY A 58 -2.73 -5.43 -16.74
C GLY A 58 -2.19 -4.12 -16.16
N GLN A 59 -3.07 -3.19 -15.74
CA GLN A 59 -2.66 -1.97 -15.06
C GLN A 59 -2.65 -2.20 -13.55
N ALA A 60 -1.52 -1.92 -12.90
CA ALA A 60 -1.46 -1.94 -11.44
C ALA A 60 -2.20 -0.73 -10.86
N LEU A 61 -3.19 -1.01 -10.01
CA LEU A 61 -4.00 -0.02 -9.30
C LEU A 61 -3.72 -0.15 -7.80
N CYS A 62 -3.35 0.96 -7.15
CA CYS A 62 -3.15 0.96 -5.71
C CYS A 62 -4.51 0.80 -5.02
N PHE A 63 -4.65 -0.26 -4.23
CA PHE A 63 -5.87 -0.59 -3.51
C PHE A 63 -5.82 -0.10 -2.06
N ALA A 64 -4.70 -0.34 -1.37
CA ALA A 64 -4.51 0.06 0.01
C ALA A 64 -3.07 0.47 0.29
N ILE A 65 -2.89 1.39 1.25
CA ILE A 65 -1.58 1.80 1.77
C ILE A 65 -1.56 1.49 3.26
N GLY A 66 -0.48 0.86 3.72
CA GLY A 66 -0.31 0.42 5.09
C GLY A 66 0.10 1.55 6.04
N PRO A 67 0.04 1.31 7.36
CA PRO A 67 0.60 2.19 8.37
C PRO A 67 2.10 2.50 8.18
N ILE A 68 2.61 3.45 8.98
CA ILE A 68 4.04 3.76 9.04
C ILE A 68 4.83 2.51 9.44
N ASP A 69 5.94 2.29 8.73
CA ASP A 69 6.93 1.23 8.93
C ASP A 69 6.33 -0.17 9.08
N CYS A 70 5.28 -0.48 8.32
CA CYS A 70 4.77 -1.84 8.21
C CYS A 70 5.13 -2.45 6.85
N GLU A 71 5.02 -3.76 6.77
CA GLU A 71 4.76 -4.49 5.54
C GLU A 71 3.25 -4.80 5.44
N LEU A 72 2.67 -4.75 4.25
CA LEU A 72 1.40 -5.42 3.99
C LEU A 72 1.70 -6.81 3.42
N CYS A 73 1.12 -7.86 3.98
CA CYS A 73 1.43 -9.22 3.56
C CYS A 73 0.25 -10.19 3.72
N GLY A 74 0.41 -11.39 3.17
CA GLY A 74 -0.55 -12.49 3.22
C GLY A 74 -1.95 -12.12 2.71
N PRO A 75 -2.12 -11.52 1.51
CA PRO A 75 -3.44 -11.28 0.97
C PRO A 75 -4.19 -12.61 0.79
N CYS A 76 -5.38 -12.73 1.36
CA CYS A 76 -6.27 -13.87 1.12
C CYS A 76 -7.73 -13.45 1.03
N PHE A 77 -8.53 -14.24 0.32
CA PHE A 77 -9.94 -13.92 0.07
C PHE A 77 -10.85 -14.94 0.74
N ASP A 78 -12.05 -14.49 1.12
CA ASP A 78 -13.13 -15.43 1.37
C ASP A 78 -13.55 -16.17 0.09
N ALA A 79 -14.31 -17.26 0.24
CA ALA A 79 -14.70 -18.11 -0.88
C ALA A 79 -15.48 -17.36 -1.98
N ASP A 80 -16.23 -16.33 -1.59
CA ASP A 80 -17.04 -15.51 -2.49
C ASP A 80 -16.27 -14.33 -3.11
N GLY A 81 -15.03 -14.07 -2.69
CA GLY A 81 -14.22 -12.92 -3.14
C GLY A 81 -14.77 -11.55 -2.72
N ARG A 82 -15.58 -11.49 -1.66
CA ARG A 82 -16.19 -10.28 -1.11
C ARG A 82 -15.34 -9.64 0.00
N THR A 83 -14.54 -10.45 0.67
CA THR A 83 -13.66 -10.02 1.76
C THR A 83 -12.22 -10.31 1.41
N LEU A 84 -11.39 -9.26 1.42
CA LEU A 84 -9.93 -9.38 1.42
C LEU A 84 -9.44 -9.33 2.86
N PHE A 85 -8.68 -10.33 3.29
CA PHE A 85 -7.89 -10.27 4.51
C PHE A 85 -6.46 -9.90 4.16
N LEU A 86 -5.89 -8.99 4.94
CA LEU A 86 -4.53 -8.51 4.74
C LEU A 86 -3.84 -8.37 6.09
N ALA A 87 -2.63 -8.91 6.21
CA ALA A 87 -1.81 -8.73 7.40
C ALA A 87 -1.05 -7.39 7.32
N VAL A 88 -0.99 -6.70 8.44
CA VAL A 88 -0.08 -5.58 8.69
C VAL A 88 1.02 -6.10 9.60
N GLN A 89 2.21 -6.29 9.04
CA GLN A 89 3.37 -6.80 9.76
C GLN A 89 4.16 -5.65 10.38
N HIS A 90 4.69 -5.89 11.58
CA HIS A 90 5.66 -5.03 12.31
C HIS A 90 5.46 -3.51 12.18
N PRO A 91 4.24 -2.96 12.33
CA PRO A 91 4.04 -1.52 12.24
C PRO A 91 4.93 -0.76 13.22
N GLY A 92 5.58 0.31 12.75
CA GLY A 92 6.53 1.07 13.56
C GLY A 92 7.89 0.38 13.76
N GLU A 93 8.29 -0.56 12.88
CA GLU A 93 9.56 -1.28 13.01
C GLU A 93 10.77 -0.34 13.16
N THR A 94 10.84 0.71 12.33
CA THR A 94 12.00 1.62 12.29
C THR A 94 11.86 2.77 13.29
N THR A 95 10.71 3.44 13.29
CA THR A 95 10.48 4.69 14.04
C THR A 95 9.71 4.48 15.35
N GLY A 96 9.31 3.25 15.66
CA GLY A 96 8.73 2.86 16.93
C GLY A 96 7.31 3.40 17.17
N THR A 97 7.02 3.67 18.43
CA THR A 97 5.72 4.19 18.86
C THR A 97 5.59 5.66 18.52
N ARG A 98 4.52 6.03 17.82
CA ARG A 98 4.23 7.44 17.52
C ARG A 98 3.95 8.23 18.80
N GLN A 99 4.66 9.35 18.94
CA GLN A 99 4.55 10.30 20.03
C GLN A 99 4.07 11.66 19.50
N GLY A 100 2.93 12.14 20.00
CA GLY A 100 2.38 13.44 19.60
C GLY A 100 2.20 13.60 18.09
N GLN A 101 2.66 14.72 17.55
CA GLN A 101 2.56 15.07 16.12
C GLN A 101 3.92 15.12 15.41
N ALA A 102 4.89 14.33 15.86
CA ALA A 102 6.20 14.27 15.23
C ALA A 102 6.09 13.92 13.73
N VAL A 103 6.78 14.70 12.91
CA VAL A 103 6.86 14.57 11.45
C VAL A 103 8.28 14.84 10.97
N GLU A 104 8.65 14.20 9.86
CA GLU A 104 9.88 14.47 9.11
C GLU A 104 9.53 15.15 7.78
N ALA A 105 10.32 16.15 7.39
CA ALA A 105 10.23 16.74 6.06
C ALA A 105 11.12 15.97 5.08
N GLN A 106 10.53 15.39 4.04
CA GLN A 106 11.24 14.61 3.02
C GLN A 106 11.11 15.28 1.65
N ALA A 107 12.24 15.64 1.05
CA ALA A 107 12.29 16.19 -0.30
C ALA A 107 12.60 15.08 -1.32
N HIS A 108 11.78 14.99 -2.36
CA HIS A 108 11.86 13.96 -3.40
C HIS A 108 11.96 14.60 -4.78
N THR A 109 12.98 14.23 -5.54
CA THR A 109 13.03 14.55 -6.97
C THR A 109 12.35 13.45 -7.78
N LEU A 110 11.28 13.80 -8.49
CA LEU A 110 10.46 12.89 -9.30
C LEU A 110 10.61 13.19 -10.79
N VAL A 111 10.19 12.25 -11.63
CA VAL A 111 10.16 12.36 -13.09
C VAL A 111 8.76 12.06 -13.60
N ASP A 112 8.19 12.93 -14.43
CA ASP A 112 6.90 12.67 -15.07
C ASP A 112 7.03 11.78 -16.31
N ARG A 113 5.90 11.44 -16.95
CA ARG A 113 5.88 10.59 -18.16
C ARG A 113 6.55 11.22 -19.38
N SER A 114 6.81 12.52 -19.36
CA SER A 114 7.54 13.25 -20.41
C SER A 114 9.04 13.34 -20.12
N GLY A 115 9.50 12.80 -18.98
CA GLY A 115 10.90 12.90 -18.55
C GLY A 115 11.22 14.20 -17.79
N ARG A 116 10.23 15.04 -17.51
CA ARG A 116 10.45 16.30 -16.79
C ARG A 116 10.63 16.02 -15.31
N ARG A 117 11.70 16.58 -14.73
CA ARG A 117 11.97 16.53 -13.29
C ARG A 117 11.12 17.55 -12.53
N PHE A 118 10.61 17.16 -11.37
CA PHE A 118 9.95 18.07 -10.43
C PHE A 118 10.23 17.65 -8.99
N GLU A 119 10.20 18.61 -8.07
CA GLU A 119 10.42 18.37 -6.65
C GLU A 119 9.09 18.21 -5.92
N GLN A 120 9.08 17.34 -4.92
CA GLN A 120 7.96 17.17 -4.01
C GLN A 120 8.46 17.16 -2.57
N LEU A 121 7.92 18.06 -1.74
CA LEU A 121 8.14 18.05 -0.30
C LEU A 121 6.98 17.34 0.40
N ARG A 122 7.30 16.36 1.25
CA ARG A 122 6.32 15.58 2.02
C ARG A 122 6.60 15.74 3.51
N TRP A 123 5.54 15.79 4.31
CA TRP A 123 5.61 15.76 5.78
C TRP A 123 5.14 14.38 6.23
N VAL A 124 6.09 13.53 6.63
CA VAL A 124 5.84 12.13 6.93
C VAL A 124 5.72 11.93 8.45
N PRO A 125 4.61 11.35 8.95
CA PRO A 125 4.47 10.97 10.35
C PRO A 125 5.59 10.05 10.83
N LEU A 126 6.21 10.37 11.97
CA LEU A 126 7.15 9.47 12.64
C LEU A 126 6.41 8.55 13.63
N GLY A 127 6.77 7.27 13.61
CA GLY A 127 6.20 6.21 14.44
C GLY A 127 4.83 5.73 13.98
N SER A 128 4.39 4.63 14.58
CA SER A 128 3.03 4.08 14.42
C SER A 128 2.35 3.89 15.77
N ASN A 129 1.02 4.03 15.82
CA ASN A 129 0.16 3.56 16.92
C ASN A 129 -0.89 2.55 16.43
N TRP A 130 -0.69 2.00 15.21
CA TRP A 130 -1.64 1.08 14.61
C TRP A 130 -1.75 -0.22 15.44
N PRO A 131 -2.95 -0.82 15.60
CA PRO A 131 -4.23 -0.37 15.05
C PRO A 131 -4.97 0.64 15.93
N SER A 132 -4.47 0.92 17.15
CA SER A 132 -5.23 1.69 18.14
C SER A 132 -5.44 3.16 17.76
N GLY A 133 -4.47 3.77 17.07
CA GLY A 133 -4.46 5.21 16.79
C GLY A 133 -4.29 6.10 18.03
N VAL A 134 -4.16 5.51 19.23
CA VAL A 134 -4.03 6.24 20.49
C VAL A 134 -2.57 6.71 20.65
N PRO A 135 -2.31 8.02 20.83
CA PRO A 135 -0.96 8.53 21.03
C PRO A 135 -0.22 7.82 22.17
N GLY A 136 1.04 7.48 21.94
CA GLY A 136 1.89 6.80 22.93
C GLY A 136 1.57 5.32 23.14
N ARG A 137 0.53 4.76 22.49
CA ARG A 137 0.24 3.33 22.56
C ARG A 137 1.12 2.55 21.57
N PRO A 138 1.83 1.50 22.01
CA PRO A 138 2.70 0.75 21.11
C PRO A 138 1.95 0.16 19.92
N PRO A 139 2.56 0.19 18.72
CA PRO A 139 2.00 -0.45 17.55
C PRO A 139 2.04 -1.98 17.72
N ARG A 140 1.11 -2.67 17.07
CA ARG A 140 0.99 -4.14 17.15
C ARG A 140 0.63 -4.68 15.77
N PRO A 141 1.17 -5.81 15.31
CA PRO A 141 0.72 -6.45 14.07
C PRO A 141 -0.72 -6.97 14.18
N GLY A 142 -1.34 -7.26 13.05
CA GLY A 142 -2.70 -7.78 13.01
C GLY A 142 -3.21 -8.01 11.59
N VAL A 143 -4.39 -8.61 11.48
CA VAL A 143 -5.07 -8.86 10.22
C VAL A 143 -6.27 -7.93 10.12
N VAL A 144 -6.42 -7.25 8.98
CA VAL A 144 -7.61 -6.48 8.63
C VAL A 144 -8.49 -7.29 7.69
N ALA A 145 -9.80 -7.25 7.91
CA ALA A 145 -10.78 -7.71 6.96
C ALA A 145 -11.35 -6.48 6.23
N ILE A 146 -11.19 -6.45 4.92
CA ILE A 146 -11.62 -5.37 4.06
C ILE A 146 -12.76 -5.93 3.21
N SER A 147 -13.91 -5.25 3.23
CA SER A 147 -15.06 -5.59 2.40
C SER A 147 -15.72 -4.32 1.87
N ARG A 148 -16.44 -4.45 0.75
CA ARG A 148 -17.25 -3.34 0.25
C ARG A 148 -18.47 -3.14 1.13
N ARG A 149 -18.85 -1.89 1.38
CA ARG A 149 -20.05 -1.56 2.19
C ARG A 149 -21.35 -2.07 1.57
N ASP A 150 -21.39 -2.22 0.25
CA ASP A 150 -22.53 -2.77 -0.49
C ASP A 150 -22.51 -4.32 -0.56
N GLY A 151 -21.49 -4.97 0.01
CA GLY A 151 -21.34 -6.43 0.01
C GLY A 151 -21.01 -7.03 -1.35
N ALA A 152 -20.76 -6.22 -2.38
CA ALA A 152 -20.40 -6.73 -3.70
C ALA A 152 -18.94 -7.25 -3.73
N GLN A 153 -18.58 -7.96 -4.80
CA GLN A 153 -17.20 -8.31 -5.09
C GLN A 153 -16.38 -7.08 -5.48
N TRP A 154 -15.06 -7.13 -5.29
CA TRP A 154 -14.14 -6.04 -5.60
C TRP A 154 -14.16 -5.65 -7.08
N LEU A 155 -13.88 -6.64 -7.93
CA LEU A 155 -13.85 -6.53 -9.38
C LEU A 155 -14.63 -7.72 -9.92
N PRO A 156 -15.93 -7.57 -10.24
CA PRO A 156 -16.72 -8.67 -10.74
C PRO A 156 -16.10 -9.19 -12.04
N GLY A 157 -15.94 -10.51 -12.14
CA GLY A 157 -15.56 -11.14 -13.40
C GLY A 157 -16.60 -10.82 -14.47
N THR A 158 -16.16 -10.38 -15.64
CA THR A 158 -17.01 -10.44 -16.83
C THR A 158 -17.05 -11.91 -17.24
N ASN A 159 -18.15 -12.59 -16.93
CA ASN A 159 -18.47 -13.90 -17.51
C ASN A 159 -18.62 -13.78 -19.03
#